data_AF-A0A955Z7U5-F1
#
_entry.id   AF-A0A955Z7U5-F1
#
_cell.length_a   1.000
_cell.length_b   1.000
_cell.length_c   1.000
_cell.angle_alpha   90.00
_cell.angle_beta   90.00
_cell.angle_gamma   90.00
#
_symmetry.space_group_name_H-M   'P 1'
#
loop_
_entity.id
_entity.type
_entity.pdbx_description
1 polymer ?
#
loop_
_entity_poly.entity_id
_entity_poly.type
_entity_poly.pdbx_seq_one_letter_code
_entity_poly.pdbx_strand_id
1 'polypeptide(L)'
;MHGLALLSMAALLIPALPGGSAASDAERVQTIALHPWRFRVGWLPWQACALGDLWMAIAMVRARWLPRGGAWLVLALTAIAVCPDQYAQAVWVTRGVELAQRDPAAYLALEREIFPLTAGWAALAYTLSALAWTWCFARAGTWSRALTWLSVTTWASMGVAVVSPLLPEGVRPSPVFVSTANGLGFLQLQVWLALVTEQVLRRARPYEASGRWAPWRHPRRGAWGALVDAVANSRLVGTVLEPLPEPTMKSDISRVVYVSYVVPASRVEHLVPPGLELQRLGPEKDLALFTFLTYQHGHFGFAVLGPLRRVMPSPVQTNWRIHVRDPVTGHEGITFVTNAITNLVQAMGARLMSEGMPMHLLRRGEISEPEAGRVVVTLDPGEGSGPDARLELAPSDTPELRGAWAACWPDFKSFVAYCVPQDRAMASQPLRRRVSRQEIDLGIPLEACEPLSGSVSSRAAEAIVGDAEPVCFYVRSVSFTFSLEAHDARDAAPT
;
A
#
# COMPACT_ATOMS: atom_id res chain seq x y z
N MET A 1 -14.11 1.89 -10.81
CA MET A 1 -15.37 1.99 -11.57
C MET A 1 -15.34 3.21 -12.49
N HIS A 2 -15.26 4.43 -11.97
CA HIS A 2 -15.19 5.66 -12.78
C HIS A 2 -14.13 5.67 -13.89
N GLY A 3 -12.89 5.25 -13.61
CA GLY A 3 -11.86 5.13 -14.66
C GLY A 3 -12.27 4.20 -15.81
N LEU A 4 -12.92 3.07 -15.53
CA LEU A 4 -13.46 2.17 -16.57
C LEU A 4 -14.62 2.81 -17.33
N ALA A 5 -15.45 3.60 -16.65
CA ALA A 5 -16.54 4.34 -17.28
C ALA A 5 -16.04 5.41 -18.24
N LEU A 6 -14.94 6.10 -17.92
CA LEU A 6 -14.29 7.05 -18.83
C LEU A 6 -13.67 6.35 -20.05
N LEU A 7 -12.99 5.22 -19.85
CA LEU A 7 -12.45 4.42 -20.96
C LEU A 7 -13.57 3.91 -21.86
N SER A 8 -14.66 3.43 -21.26
CA SER A 8 -15.84 2.95 -21.98
C SER A 8 -16.56 4.06 -22.74
N MET A 9 -16.71 5.23 -22.12
CA MET A 9 -17.20 6.45 -22.75
C MET A 9 -16.37 6.77 -24.00
N ALA A 10 -15.05 6.87 -23.84
CA ALA A 10 -14.13 7.21 -24.92
C ALA A 10 -14.13 6.19 -26.07
N ALA A 11 -14.15 4.89 -25.74
CA ALA A 11 -14.02 3.83 -26.72
C ALA A 11 -15.34 3.46 -27.41
N LEU A 12 -16.48 3.59 -26.73
CA LEU A 12 -17.76 3.01 -27.17
C LEU A 12 -18.89 4.02 -27.33
N LEU A 13 -18.96 5.06 -26.49
CA LEU A 13 -20.12 5.95 -26.43
C LEU A 13 -19.92 7.30 -27.13
N ILE A 14 -18.69 7.84 -27.22
CA ILE A 14 -18.44 9.17 -27.82
C ILE A 14 -19.10 9.34 -29.19
N PRO A 15 -19.06 8.38 -30.14
CA PRO A 15 -19.73 8.56 -31.44
C PRO A 15 -21.26 8.55 -31.38
N ALA A 16 -21.84 8.09 -30.27
CA ALA A 16 -23.27 7.86 -30.09
C ALA A 16 -23.97 8.90 -29.19
N LEU A 17 -23.24 9.81 -28.56
CA LEU A 17 -23.78 10.78 -27.59
C LEU A 17 -23.97 12.19 -28.15
N PRO A 18 -24.96 12.96 -27.66
CA PRO A 18 -25.09 14.38 -27.96
C PRO A 18 -23.80 15.15 -27.64
N GLY A 19 -23.31 15.95 -28.59
CA GLY A 19 -22.03 16.67 -28.45
C GLY A 19 -20.79 15.77 -28.52
N GLY A 20 -20.96 14.52 -28.96
CA GLY A 20 -19.90 13.56 -29.22
C GLY A 20 -19.13 13.79 -30.53
N SER A 21 -18.50 12.74 -31.06
CA SER A 21 -17.63 12.88 -32.25
C SER A 21 -18.37 12.80 -33.60
N ALA A 22 -19.65 12.45 -33.61
CA ALA A 22 -20.44 12.37 -34.84
C ALA A 22 -20.65 13.78 -35.42
N ALA A 23 -20.59 13.90 -36.75
CA ALA A 23 -20.75 15.18 -37.44
C ALA A 23 -22.22 15.64 -37.50
N SER A 24 -23.17 14.73 -37.27
CA SER A 24 -24.61 15.03 -37.26
C SER A 24 -25.40 14.09 -36.37
N ASP A 25 -26.62 14.49 -36.00
CA ASP A 25 -27.57 13.61 -35.31
C ASP A 25 -27.89 12.35 -36.13
N ALA A 26 -28.01 12.48 -37.45
CA ALA A 26 -28.30 11.32 -38.32
C ALA A 26 -27.19 10.25 -38.23
N GLU A 27 -25.92 10.66 -38.31
CA GLU A 27 -24.76 9.76 -38.18
C GLU A 27 -24.71 9.09 -36.80
N ARG A 28 -25.00 9.86 -35.75
CA ARG A 28 -25.04 9.38 -34.37
C ARG A 28 -26.12 8.32 -34.16
N VAL A 29 -27.34 8.59 -34.62
CA VAL A 29 -28.47 7.63 -34.55
C VAL A 29 -28.16 6.38 -35.37
N GLN A 30 -27.61 6.54 -36.58
CA GLN A 30 -27.19 5.43 -37.42
C GLN A 30 -26.13 4.56 -36.73
N THR A 31 -25.19 5.17 -36.01
CA THR A 31 -24.16 4.45 -35.24
C THR A 31 -24.80 3.56 -34.17
N ILE A 32 -25.79 4.06 -33.44
CA ILE A 32 -26.53 3.27 -32.44
C ILE A 32 -27.32 2.14 -33.12
N ALA A 33 -27.97 2.42 -34.23
CA ALA A 33 -28.77 1.46 -34.96
C ALA A 33 -27.94 0.27 -35.47
N LEU A 34 -26.75 0.55 -36.03
CA LEU A 34 -25.83 -0.45 -36.58
C LEU A 34 -25.04 -1.20 -35.49
N HIS A 35 -24.76 -0.55 -34.36
CA HIS A 35 -23.94 -1.11 -33.29
C HIS A 35 -24.61 -1.04 -31.91
N PRO A 36 -25.81 -1.62 -31.73
CA PRO A 36 -26.60 -1.50 -30.50
C PRO A 36 -25.87 -2.05 -29.27
N TRP A 37 -25.03 -3.07 -29.47
CA TRP A 37 -24.24 -3.67 -28.39
C TRP A 37 -23.20 -2.70 -27.84
N ARG A 38 -22.57 -1.85 -28.68
CA ARG A 38 -21.57 -0.87 -28.22
C ARG A 38 -22.20 0.14 -27.28
N PHE A 39 -23.38 0.63 -27.65
CA PHE A 39 -24.15 1.55 -26.82
C PHE A 39 -24.51 0.92 -25.48
N ARG A 40 -25.08 -0.30 -25.48
CA ARG A 40 -25.46 -1.02 -24.26
C ARG A 40 -24.27 -1.32 -23.35
N VAL A 41 -23.21 -1.93 -23.89
CA VAL A 41 -22.00 -2.27 -23.14
C VAL A 41 -21.30 -1.02 -22.63
N GLY A 42 -21.32 0.06 -23.42
CA GLY A 42 -20.74 1.36 -23.06
C GLY A 42 -21.33 1.96 -21.78
N TRP A 43 -22.61 1.72 -21.52
CA TRP A 43 -23.30 2.24 -20.33
C TRP A 43 -23.11 1.38 -19.07
N LEU A 44 -22.74 0.10 -19.18
CA LEU A 44 -22.62 -0.79 -18.00
C LEU A 44 -21.65 -0.25 -16.93
N PRO A 45 -20.45 0.28 -17.26
CA PRO A 45 -19.57 0.84 -16.24
C PRO A 45 -20.15 2.08 -15.55
N TRP A 46 -21.00 2.88 -16.22
CA TRP A 46 -21.67 4.05 -15.61
C TRP A 46 -22.75 3.62 -14.62
N GLN A 47 -23.52 2.58 -14.94
CA GLN A 47 -24.47 1.96 -14.01
C GLN A 47 -23.76 1.40 -12.78
N ALA A 48 -22.59 0.77 -12.97
CA ALA A 48 -21.75 0.32 -11.87
C ALA A 48 -21.21 1.50 -11.02
N CYS A 49 -20.92 2.66 -11.61
CA CYS A 49 -20.55 3.85 -10.86
C CYS A 49 -21.70 4.33 -9.97
N ALA A 50 -22.93 4.41 -10.50
CA ALA A 50 -24.11 4.80 -9.71
C ALA A 50 -24.32 3.90 -8.48
N LEU A 51 -24.18 2.57 -8.66
CA LEU A 51 -24.22 1.63 -7.54
C LEU A 51 -23.06 1.84 -6.55
N GLY A 52 -21.85 2.07 -7.06
CA GLY A 52 -20.67 2.37 -6.26
C GLY A 52 -20.82 3.65 -5.43
N ASP A 53 -21.42 4.69 -5.99
CA ASP A 53 -21.67 5.97 -5.31
C ASP A 53 -22.71 5.80 -4.20
N LEU A 54 -23.79 5.06 -4.47
CA LEU A 54 -24.79 4.75 -3.45
C LEU A 54 -24.18 3.91 -2.32
N TRP A 55 -23.37 2.91 -2.66
CA TRP A 55 -22.64 2.11 -1.67
C TRP A 55 -21.72 2.99 -0.82
N MET A 56 -20.96 3.90 -1.44
CA MET A 56 -20.09 4.82 -0.73
C MET A 56 -20.88 5.75 0.19
N ALA A 57 -22.00 6.29 -0.26
CA ALA A 57 -22.87 7.13 0.56
C ALA A 57 -23.40 6.38 1.79
N ILE A 58 -23.81 5.12 1.63
CA ILE A 58 -24.19 4.24 2.75
C ILE A 58 -23.00 4.01 3.68
N ALA A 59 -21.80 3.74 3.14
CA ALA A 59 -20.59 3.55 3.93
C ALA A 59 -20.25 4.81 4.76
N MET A 60 -20.44 6.00 4.18
CA MET A 60 -20.24 7.28 4.88
C MET A 60 -21.22 7.46 6.04
N VAL A 61 -22.50 7.07 5.88
CA VAL A 61 -23.48 7.08 6.98
C VAL A 61 -23.05 6.14 8.12
N ARG A 62 -22.45 4.99 7.77
CA ARG A 62 -21.97 4.00 8.76
C ARG A 62 -20.67 4.42 9.44
N ALA A 63 -19.84 5.23 8.78
CA ALA A 63 -18.56 5.70 9.31
C ALA A 63 -18.78 6.63 10.51
N ARG A 64 -18.43 6.14 11.71
CA ARG A 64 -18.69 6.87 12.98
C ARG A 64 -17.96 8.21 13.10
N TRP A 65 -16.85 8.37 12.37
CA TRP A 65 -15.98 9.54 12.43
C TRP A 65 -16.40 10.66 11.46
N LEU A 66 -17.38 10.42 10.58
CA LEU A 66 -17.94 11.44 9.69
C LEU A 66 -19.12 12.18 10.34
N PRO A 67 -19.33 13.47 10.01
CA PRO A 67 -20.47 14.23 10.51
C PRO A 67 -21.79 13.64 9.98
N ARG A 68 -22.68 13.21 10.87
CA ARG A 68 -23.90 12.48 10.51
C ARG A 68 -24.83 13.26 9.60
N GLY A 69 -25.03 14.56 9.86
CA GLY A 69 -25.88 15.41 9.03
C GLY A 69 -25.41 15.45 7.58
N GLY A 70 -24.11 15.65 7.34
CA GLY A 70 -23.57 15.64 5.98
C GLY A 70 -23.60 14.25 5.34
N ALA A 71 -23.31 13.19 6.09
CA ALA A 71 -23.36 11.83 5.53
C ALA A 71 -24.78 11.44 5.09
N TRP A 72 -25.82 11.83 5.84
CA TRP A 72 -27.21 11.65 5.43
C TRP A 72 -27.59 12.51 4.22
N LEU A 73 -27.13 13.76 4.17
CA LEU A 73 -27.31 14.64 3.02
C LEU A 73 -26.71 14.03 1.75
N VAL A 74 -25.49 13.50 1.86
CA VAL A 74 -24.81 12.77 0.78
C VAL A 74 -25.65 11.61 0.28
N LEU A 75 -26.17 10.77 1.18
CA LEU A 75 -27.02 9.64 0.81
C LEU A 75 -28.30 10.09 0.10
N ALA A 76 -28.98 11.10 0.64
CA ALA A 76 -30.20 11.65 0.04
C ALA A 76 -29.93 12.19 -1.38
N LEU A 77 -28.91 13.03 -1.55
CA LEU A 77 -28.55 13.59 -2.86
C LEU A 77 -28.11 12.52 -3.86
N THR A 78 -27.36 11.52 -3.41
CA THR A 78 -26.95 10.40 -4.25
C THR A 78 -28.16 9.58 -4.69
N ALA A 79 -29.10 9.28 -3.79
CA ALA A 79 -30.33 8.57 -4.17
C ALA A 79 -31.18 9.38 -5.17
N ILE A 80 -31.31 10.69 -4.96
CA ILE A 80 -31.98 11.61 -5.88
C ILE A 80 -31.29 11.64 -7.25
N ALA A 81 -29.96 11.50 -7.31
CA ALA A 81 -29.22 11.44 -8.56
C ALA A 81 -29.39 10.09 -9.29
N VAL A 82 -29.24 8.99 -8.56
CA VAL A 82 -29.26 7.62 -9.09
C VAL A 82 -30.61 7.29 -9.73
N CYS A 83 -31.73 7.65 -9.10
CA CYS A 83 -33.06 7.29 -9.60
C CYS A 83 -33.35 7.77 -11.04
N PRO A 84 -33.34 9.09 -11.35
CA PRO A 84 -33.60 9.58 -12.69
C PRO A 84 -32.50 9.17 -13.68
N ASP A 85 -31.25 9.10 -13.25
CA ASP A 85 -30.12 8.68 -14.09
C ASP A 85 -30.30 7.25 -14.59
N GLN A 86 -30.49 6.31 -13.66
CA GLN A 86 -30.57 4.88 -14.00
C GLN A 86 -31.87 4.56 -14.74
N TYR A 87 -32.98 5.25 -14.43
CA TYR A 87 -34.20 5.17 -15.23
C TYR A 87 -33.95 5.61 -16.68
N ALA A 88 -33.39 6.81 -16.88
CA ALA A 88 -33.16 7.36 -18.19
C ALA A 88 -32.16 6.52 -18.99
N GLN A 89 -31.07 6.07 -18.38
CA GLN A 89 -30.11 5.15 -19.00
C GLN A 89 -30.79 3.83 -19.42
N ALA A 90 -31.60 3.21 -18.54
CA ALA A 90 -32.30 1.97 -18.86
C ALA A 90 -33.24 2.13 -20.06
N VAL A 91 -34.04 3.21 -20.09
CA VAL A 91 -34.92 3.52 -21.23
C VAL A 91 -34.10 3.79 -22.50
N TRP A 92 -32.97 4.48 -22.39
CA TRP A 92 -32.12 4.82 -23.54
C TRP A 92 -31.50 3.58 -24.19
N VAL A 93 -30.94 2.66 -23.38
CA VAL A 93 -30.25 1.47 -23.90
C VAL A 93 -31.19 0.35 -24.35
N THR A 94 -32.47 0.44 -23.97
CA THR A 94 -33.54 -0.47 -24.40
C THR A 94 -34.35 0.17 -25.52
N ARG A 95 -35.37 0.95 -25.17
CA ARG A 95 -36.30 1.61 -26.10
C ARG A 95 -35.60 2.55 -27.06
N GLY A 96 -34.61 3.32 -26.59
CA GLY A 96 -33.86 4.22 -27.46
C GLY A 96 -33.13 3.47 -28.58
N VAL A 97 -32.49 2.34 -28.27
CA VAL A 97 -31.83 1.52 -29.30
C VAL A 97 -32.84 0.98 -30.32
N GLU A 98 -34.02 0.52 -29.88
CA GLU A 98 -35.08 0.04 -30.78
C GLU A 98 -35.60 1.15 -31.70
N LEU A 99 -35.79 2.36 -31.15
CA LEU A 99 -36.23 3.52 -31.93
C LEU A 99 -35.14 3.95 -32.92
N ALA A 100 -33.86 3.97 -32.54
CA ALA A 100 -32.77 4.30 -33.45
C ALA A 100 -32.76 3.39 -34.69
N GLN A 101 -33.13 2.11 -34.53
CA GLN A 101 -33.19 1.13 -35.61
C GLN A 101 -34.42 1.27 -36.53
N ARG A 102 -35.54 1.78 -36.02
CA ARG A 102 -36.84 1.75 -36.73
C ARG A 102 -37.35 3.13 -37.12
N ASP A 103 -37.15 4.12 -36.25
CA ASP A 103 -37.70 5.47 -36.36
C ASP A 103 -36.72 6.49 -35.72
N PRO A 104 -35.75 6.99 -36.51
CA PRO A 104 -34.79 7.99 -36.05
C PRO A 104 -35.42 9.27 -35.51
N ALA A 105 -36.59 9.68 -36.00
CA ALA A 105 -37.27 10.88 -35.53
C ALA A 105 -37.85 10.67 -34.12
N ALA A 106 -38.49 9.52 -33.89
CA ALA A 106 -38.96 9.13 -32.56
C ALA A 106 -37.82 8.94 -31.56
N TYR A 107 -36.65 8.44 -32.02
CA TYR A 107 -35.45 8.39 -31.18
C TYR A 107 -35.02 9.78 -30.71
N LEU A 108 -34.93 10.77 -31.61
CA LEU A 108 -34.52 12.13 -31.26
C LEU A 108 -35.54 12.83 -30.35
N ALA A 109 -36.83 12.51 -30.49
CA ALA A 109 -37.85 12.97 -29.54
C ALA A 109 -37.61 12.39 -28.13
N LEU A 110 -37.42 11.07 -28.03
CA LEU A 110 -37.12 10.40 -26.77
C LEU A 110 -35.83 10.95 -26.13
N GLU A 111 -34.77 11.12 -26.92
CA GLU A 111 -33.49 11.64 -26.46
C GLU A 111 -33.62 13.03 -25.83
N ARG A 112 -34.39 13.94 -26.44
CA ARG A 112 -34.64 15.29 -25.90
C ARG A 112 -35.31 15.25 -24.53
N GLU A 113 -36.10 14.22 -24.24
CA GLU A 113 -36.75 14.04 -22.94
C GLU A 113 -35.80 13.43 -21.89
N ILE A 114 -35.03 12.40 -22.27
CA ILE A 114 -34.22 11.64 -21.31
C ILE A 114 -32.81 12.22 -21.08
N PHE A 115 -32.24 12.92 -22.05
CA PHE A 115 -30.89 13.49 -21.92
C PHE A 115 -30.79 14.53 -20.79
N PRO A 116 -31.76 15.46 -20.59
CA PRO A 116 -31.74 16.37 -19.45
C PRO A 116 -31.84 15.66 -18.09
N LEU A 117 -32.45 14.47 -18.02
CA LEU A 117 -32.53 13.71 -16.77
C LEU A 117 -31.15 13.18 -16.35
N THR A 118 -30.35 12.69 -17.30
CA THR A 118 -28.99 12.16 -17.02
C THR A 118 -27.96 13.29 -16.92
N ALA A 119 -27.79 14.07 -17.99
CA ALA A 119 -26.71 15.05 -18.11
C ALA A 119 -26.99 16.38 -17.39
N GLY A 120 -28.25 16.65 -17.04
CA GLY A 120 -28.66 17.83 -16.29
C GLY A 120 -28.94 17.48 -14.83
N TRP A 121 -30.16 17.02 -14.55
CA TRP A 121 -30.67 16.88 -13.19
C TRP A 121 -29.89 15.88 -12.34
N ALA A 122 -29.64 14.67 -12.85
CA ALA A 122 -28.86 13.69 -12.10
C ALA A 122 -27.41 14.14 -11.92
N ALA A 123 -26.75 14.64 -12.96
CA ALA A 123 -25.39 15.13 -12.88
C ALA A 123 -25.24 16.29 -11.87
N LEU A 124 -26.23 17.19 -11.81
CA LEU A 124 -26.29 18.24 -10.79
C LEU A 124 -26.41 17.64 -9.37
N ALA A 125 -27.32 16.68 -9.16
CA ALA A 125 -27.49 16.03 -7.87
C ALA A 125 -26.23 15.25 -7.43
N TYR A 126 -25.55 14.55 -8.34
CA TYR A 126 -24.24 13.93 -8.09
C TYR A 126 -23.19 14.97 -7.71
N THR A 127 -23.14 16.11 -8.41
CA THR A 127 -22.19 17.20 -8.10
C THR A 127 -22.45 17.78 -6.72
N LEU A 128 -23.71 18.02 -6.35
CA LEU A 128 -24.09 18.47 -5.01
C LEU A 128 -23.74 17.42 -3.94
N SER A 129 -23.95 16.14 -4.23
CA SER A 129 -23.53 15.04 -3.36
C SER A 129 -22.00 15.07 -3.15
N ALA A 130 -21.21 15.22 -4.21
CA ALA A 130 -19.75 15.28 -4.13
C ALA A 130 -19.22 16.53 -3.37
N LEU A 131 -19.93 17.66 -3.45
CA LEU A 131 -19.67 18.82 -2.59
C LEU A 131 -19.97 18.50 -1.11
N ALA A 132 -21.04 17.77 -0.83
CA ALA A 132 -21.33 17.29 0.52
C ALA A 132 -20.30 16.24 1.00
N TRP A 133 -19.70 15.42 0.10
CA TRP A 133 -18.53 14.58 0.42
C TRP A 133 -17.35 15.43 0.84
N THR A 134 -17.02 16.44 0.04
CA THR A 134 -15.94 17.39 0.30
C THR A 134 -16.09 18.00 1.68
N TRP A 135 -17.28 18.48 2.02
CA TRP A 135 -17.58 19.02 3.35
C TRP A 135 -17.41 17.98 4.47
N CYS A 136 -17.93 16.76 4.28
CA CYS A 136 -17.82 15.69 5.27
C CYS A 136 -16.35 15.37 5.62
N PHE A 137 -15.51 15.15 4.60
CA PHE A 137 -14.10 14.82 4.82
C PHE A 137 -13.29 16.02 5.34
N ALA A 138 -13.57 17.24 4.88
CA ALA A 138 -12.99 18.46 5.41
C ALA A 138 -13.31 18.63 6.91
N ARG A 139 -14.58 18.49 7.28
CA ARG A 139 -15.03 18.65 8.68
C ARG A 139 -14.46 17.59 9.61
N ALA A 140 -14.21 16.39 9.09
CA ALA A 140 -13.64 15.26 9.82
C ALA A 140 -12.10 15.29 9.94
N GLY A 141 -11.44 16.31 9.39
CA GLY A 141 -9.98 16.47 9.47
C GLY A 141 -9.20 15.54 8.55
N THR A 142 -9.84 14.94 7.54
CA THR A 142 -9.19 14.09 6.52
C THR A 142 -8.99 14.85 5.22
N TRP A 143 -8.44 16.06 5.31
CA TRP A 143 -8.39 17.00 4.18
C TRP A 143 -7.07 17.75 4.12
N SER A 144 -6.59 18.00 2.91
CA SER A 144 -5.29 18.63 2.66
C SER A 144 -5.44 19.90 1.83
N ARG A 145 -4.38 20.73 1.80
CA ARG A 145 -4.32 21.90 0.94
C ARG A 145 -4.41 21.52 -0.55
N ALA A 146 -3.78 20.42 -0.95
CA ALA A 146 -3.84 19.91 -2.31
C ALA A 146 -5.27 19.51 -2.70
N LEU A 147 -5.99 18.82 -1.81
CA LEU A 147 -7.40 18.49 -2.01
C LEU A 147 -8.29 19.72 -2.12
N THR A 148 -7.98 20.79 -1.39
CA THR A 148 -8.73 22.05 -1.47
C THR A 148 -8.62 22.67 -2.87
N TRP A 149 -7.40 22.85 -3.38
CA TRP A 149 -7.18 23.40 -4.72
C TRP A 149 -7.77 22.52 -5.81
N LEU A 150 -7.55 21.21 -5.73
CA LEU A 150 -8.12 20.27 -6.69
C LEU A 150 -9.65 20.29 -6.66
N SER A 151 -10.28 20.39 -5.48
CA SER A 151 -11.74 20.45 -5.38
C SER A 151 -12.30 21.69 -6.05
N VAL A 152 -11.68 22.86 -5.86
CA VAL A 152 -12.13 24.10 -6.51
C VAL A 152 -12.14 23.94 -8.03
N THR A 153 -11.06 23.40 -8.61
CA THR A 153 -11.00 23.20 -10.07
C THR A 153 -11.96 22.12 -10.54
N THR A 154 -12.02 20.97 -9.85
CA THR A 154 -12.92 19.85 -10.21
C THR A 154 -14.37 20.30 -10.23
N TRP A 155 -14.82 20.97 -9.17
CA TRP A 155 -16.21 21.37 -9.03
C TRP A 155 -16.57 22.55 -9.93
N ALA A 156 -15.63 23.43 -10.25
CA ALA A 156 -15.85 24.47 -11.26
C ALA A 156 -16.05 23.86 -12.66
N SER A 157 -15.19 22.93 -13.07
CA SER A 157 -15.30 22.24 -14.36
C SER A 157 -16.58 21.41 -14.46
N MET A 158 -16.90 20.64 -13.42
CA MET A 158 -18.17 19.89 -13.36
C MET A 158 -19.38 20.82 -13.34
N GLY A 159 -19.34 21.91 -12.58
CA GLY A 159 -20.42 22.90 -12.51
C GLY A 159 -20.82 23.45 -13.88
N VAL A 160 -19.83 23.80 -14.71
CA VAL A 160 -20.08 24.22 -16.10
C VAL A 160 -20.78 23.12 -16.90
N ALA A 161 -20.28 21.88 -16.80
CA ALA A 161 -20.82 20.75 -17.54
C ALA A 161 -22.27 20.42 -17.17
N VAL A 162 -22.59 20.40 -15.87
CA VAL A 162 -23.91 19.97 -15.37
C VAL A 162 -24.98 21.06 -15.46
N VAL A 163 -24.60 22.33 -15.39
CA VAL A 163 -25.55 23.45 -15.49
C VAL A 163 -25.90 23.74 -16.96
N SER A 164 -24.97 23.53 -17.89
CA SER A 164 -25.16 23.88 -19.30
C SER A 164 -26.45 23.30 -19.94
N PRO A 165 -26.80 22.01 -19.76
CA PRO A 165 -28.04 21.44 -20.30
C PRO A 165 -29.32 22.09 -19.74
N LEU A 166 -29.24 22.69 -18.55
CA LEU A 166 -30.38 23.32 -17.86
C LEU A 166 -30.57 24.79 -18.27
N LEU A 167 -29.60 25.39 -18.94
CA LEU A 167 -29.70 26.77 -19.40
C LEU A 167 -30.63 26.91 -20.62
N PRO A 168 -31.27 28.07 -20.83
CA PRO A 168 -31.95 28.39 -22.08
C PRO A 168 -30.98 28.36 -23.28
N GLU A 169 -31.45 27.95 -24.46
CA GLU A 169 -30.61 27.77 -25.65
C GLU A 169 -29.74 28.99 -26.00
N GLY A 170 -30.28 30.20 -25.88
CA GLY A 170 -29.55 31.44 -26.20
C GLY A 170 -28.38 31.79 -25.29
N VAL A 171 -28.23 31.12 -24.14
CA VAL A 171 -27.12 31.34 -23.20
C VAL A 171 -26.29 30.09 -22.94
N ARG A 172 -26.59 28.97 -23.64
CA ARG A 172 -25.81 27.74 -23.51
C ARG A 172 -24.40 27.95 -24.06
N PRO A 173 -23.35 27.56 -23.30
CA PRO A 173 -22.00 27.49 -23.84
C PRO A 173 -21.93 26.53 -25.04
N SER A 174 -20.89 26.69 -25.86
CA SER A 174 -20.71 25.82 -27.02
C SER A 174 -20.56 24.35 -26.60
N PRO A 175 -21.09 23.38 -27.37
CA PRO A 175 -20.97 21.95 -27.04
C PRO A 175 -19.53 21.49 -26.82
N VAL A 176 -18.58 22.02 -27.61
CA VAL A 176 -17.14 21.73 -27.48
C VAL A 176 -16.62 22.16 -26.11
N PHE A 177 -16.99 23.35 -25.64
CA PHE A 177 -16.56 23.85 -24.34
C PHE A 177 -17.13 23.00 -23.19
N VAL A 178 -18.42 22.66 -23.26
CA VAL A 178 -19.10 21.80 -22.28
C VAL A 178 -18.45 20.42 -22.22
N SER A 179 -18.21 19.80 -23.37
CA SER A 179 -17.56 18.48 -23.48
C SER A 179 -16.12 18.52 -22.93
N THR A 180 -15.37 19.57 -23.23
CA THR A 180 -14.01 19.78 -22.69
C THR A 180 -14.03 19.94 -21.18
N ALA A 181 -14.93 20.78 -20.65
CA ALA A 181 -15.09 20.99 -19.22
C ALA A 181 -15.49 19.68 -18.51
N ASN A 182 -16.40 18.91 -19.09
CA ASN A 182 -16.82 17.61 -18.57
C ASN A 182 -15.65 16.60 -18.54
N GLY A 183 -14.90 16.49 -19.64
CA GLY A 183 -13.73 15.61 -19.72
C GLY A 183 -12.65 15.97 -18.68
N LEU A 184 -12.32 17.27 -18.57
CA LEU A 184 -11.39 17.76 -17.55
C LEU A 184 -11.90 17.51 -16.12
N GLY A 185 -13.18 17.79 -15.86
CA GLY A 185 -13.82 17.56 -14.56
C GLY A 185 -13.71 16.10 -14.13
N PHE A 186 -14.01 15.15 -15.02
CA PHE A 186 -13.91 13.72 -14.72
C PHE A 186 -12.47 13.25 -14.49
N LEU A 187 -11.50 13.74 -15.28
CA LEU A 187 -10.08 13.44 -15.06
C LEU A 187 -9.62 13.94 -13.69
N GLN A 188 -9.96 15.19 -13.34
CA GLN A 188 -9.65 15.76 -12.03
C GLN A 188 -10.36 15.02 -10.89
N LEU A 189 -11.61 14.56 -11.11
CA LEU A 189 -12.35 13.73 -10.16
C LEU A 189 -11.62 12.41 -9.86
N GLN A 190 -10.96 11.77 -10.84
CA GLN A 190 -10.19 10.55 -10.58
C GLN A 190 -9.03 10.81 -9.62
N VAL A 191 -8.29 11.90 -9.85
CA VAL A 191 -7.20 12.32 -8.95
C VAL A 191 -7.75 12.68 -7.57
N TRP A 192 -8.90 13.36 -7.53
CA TRP A 192 -9.56 13.73 -6.28
C TRP A 192 -9.96 12.50 -5.47
N LEU A 193 -10.60 11.50 -6.09
CA LEU A 193 -11.00 10.25 -5.46
C LEU A 193 -9.78 9.49 -4.91
N ALA A 194 -8.68 9.44 -5.67
CA ALA A 194 -7.43 8.82 -5.24
C ALA A 194 -6.86 9.51 -3.99
N LEU A 195 -6.79 10.85 -3.99
CA LEU A 195 -6.25 11.62 -2.87
C LEU A 195 -7.14 11.56 -1.62
N VAL A 196 -8.47 11.57 -1.77
CA VAL A 196 -9.40 11.37 -0.63
C VAL A 196 -9.23 9.96 -0.07
N THR A 197 -9.16 8.94 -0.93
CA THR A 197 -8.95 7.56 -0.51
C THR A 197 -7.63 7.40 0.25
N GLU A 198 -6.55 8.03 -0.22
CA GLU A 198 -5.27 8.09 0.47
C GLU A 198 -5.41 8.69 1.88
N GLN A 199 -6.16 9.79 2.06
CA GLN A 199 -6.37 10.38 3.39
C GLN A 199 -7.20 9.47 4.31
N VAL A 200 -8.26 8.85 3.78
CA VAL A 200 -9.09 7.88 4.54
C VAL A 200 -8.23 6.69 4.98
N LEU A 201 -7.41 6.15 4.08
CA LEU A 201 -6.52 5.03 4.40
C LEU A 201 -5.43 5.43 5.39
N ARG A 202 -4.87 6.65 5.32
CA ARG A 202 -3.92 7.17 6.34
C ARG A 202 -4.54 7.30 7.71
N ARG A 203 -5.82 7.69 7.78
CA ARG A 203 -6.56 7.70 9.05
C ARG A 203 -6.75 6.29 9.61
N ALA A 204 -7.04 5.32 8.74
CA ALA A 204 -7.26 3.93 9.14
C ALA A 204 -5.95 3.17 9.44
N ARG A 205 -4.85 3.58 8.81
CA ARG A 205 -3.50 2.99 8.88
C ARG A 205 -2.48 4.10 9.20
N PRO A 206 -2.49 4.62 10.44
CA PRO A 206 -1.61 5.71 10.84
C PRO A 206 -0.13 5.32 10.69
N TYR A 207 0.75 6.30 10.78
CA TYR A 207 2.18 6.01 10.89
C TYR A 207 2.47 5.38 12.25
N GLU A 208 3.37 4.41 12.25
CA GLU A 208 3.88 3.74 13.43
C GLU A 208 5.35 4.13 13.64
N ALA A 209 5.91 3.89 14.83
CA ALA A 209 7.33 4.15 15.10
C ALA A 209 8.24 3.13 14.38
N SER A 210 7.75 1.89 14.24
CA SER A 210 8.44 0.74 13.63
C SER A 210 7.47 -0.05 12.75
N GLY A 211 7.95 -1.09 12.08
CA GLY A 211 7.10 -1.97 11.28
C GLY A 211 6.61 -1.37 9.96
N ARG A 212 5.67 -2.05 9.30
CA ARG A 212 5.24 -1.76 7.91
C ARG A 212 4.83 -0.31 7.72
N TRP A 213 4.25 0.30 8.74
CA TRP A 213 3.71 1.65 8.65
C TRP A 213 4.67 2.72 9.13
N ALA A 214 5.91 2.39 9.51
CA ALA A 214 6.96 3.37 9.78
C ALA A 214 7.19 4.31 8.59
N PRO A 215 7.42 5.63 8.80
CA PRO A 215 7.71 6.55 7.72
C PRO A 215 8.89 6.11 6.87
N TRP A 216 8.73 6.14 5.55
CA TRP A 216 9.81 5.85 4.61
C TRP A 216 10.40 7.15 4.09
N ARG A 217 11.72 7.27 4.06
CA ARG A 217 12.44 8.41 3.47
C ARG A 217 13.58 7.94 2.58
N HIS A 218 13.65 8.52 1.39
CA HIS A 218 14.71 8.28 0.42
C HIS A 218 16.05 8.85 0.95
N PRO A 219 17.18 8.15 0.78
CA PRO A 219 18.47 8.57 1.32
C PRO A 219 19.07 9.86 0.76
N ARG A 220 18.61 10.26 -0.42
CA ARG A 220 19.06 11.48 -1.12
C ARG A 220 17.89 12.47 -1.23
N ARG A 221 18.15 13.74 -0.94
CA ARG A 221 17.23 14.85 -1.20
C ARG A 221 16.99 15.05 -2.70
N GLY A 222 15.88 15.68 -3.03
CA GLY A 222 15.54 16.13 -4.38
C GLY A 222 14.14 15.69 -4.82
N ALA A 223 13.70 16.18 -5.98
CA ALA A 223 12.38 15.89 -6.52
C ALA A 223 12.14 14.39 -6.75
N TRP A 224 13.17 13.66 -7.21
CA TRP A 224 13.09 12.21 -7.37
C TRP A 224 12.88 11.50 -6.03
N GLY A 225 13.66 11.85 -5.00
CA GLY A 225 13.49 11.28 -3.67
C GLY A 225 12.08 11.53 -3.12
N ALA A 226 11.56 12.75 -3.27
CA ALA A 226 10.20 13.11 -2.86
C ALA A 226 9.12 12.33 -3.62
N LEU A 227 9.31 12.07 -4.92
CA LEU A 227 8.39 11.24 -5.69
C LEU A 227 8.37 9.80 -5.18
N VAL A 228 9.56 9.21 -4.96
CA VAL A 228 9.67 7.85 -4.42
C VAL A 228 9.08 7.80 -3.00
N ASP A 229 9.33 8.81 -2.16
CA ASP A 229 8.72 8.94 -0.83
C ASP A 229 7.19 8.94 -0.92
N ALA A 230 6.61 9.70 -1.84
CA ALA A 230 5.17 9.78 -2.02
C ALA A 230 4.56 8.41 -2.37
N VAL A 231 5.23 7.65 -3.23
CA VAL A 231 4.81 6.29 -3.61
C VAL A 231 5.01 5.30 -2.46
N ALA A 232 6.20 5.25 -1.85
CA ALA A 232 6.57 4.32 -0.78
C ALA A 232 5.72 4.49 0.49
N ASN A 233 5.22 5.71 0.71
CA ASN A 233 4.33 6.04 1.80
C ASN A 233 2.85 6.03 1.42
N SER A 234 2.49 5.80 0.15
CA SER A 234 1.09 5.78 -0.27
C SER A 234 0.38 4.55 0.29
N ARG A 235 -0.69 4.80 1.05
CA ARG A 235 -1.57 3.73 1.53
C ARG A 235 -2.45 3.20 0.40
N LEU A 236 -2.86 4.05 -0.54
CA LEU A 236 -3.65 3.66 -1.71
C LEU A 236 -2.87 2.69 -2.59
N VAL A 237 -1.64 3.03 -2.98
CA VAL A 237 -0.80 2.15 -3.81
C VAL A 237 -0.58 0.83 -3.09
N GLY A 238 -0.20 0.87 -1.81
CA GLY A 238 -0.06 -0.35 -1.00
C GLY A 238 -1.34 -1.20 -0.97
N THR A 239 -2.52 -0.60 -0.76
CA THR A 239 -3.81 -1.33 -0.76
C THR A 239 -4.18 -1.93 -2.11
N VAL A 240 -3.80 -1.29 -3.22
CA VAL A 240 -4.02 -1.82 -4.58
C VAL A 240 -3.10 -3.02 -4.85
N LEU A 241 -1.88 -3.00 -4.32
CA LEU A 241 -0.88 -4.05 -4.53
C LEU A 241 -0.98 -5.20 -3.51
N GLU A 242 -1.57 -4.95 -2.33
CA GLU A 242 -1.79 -5.92 -1.24
C GLU A 242 -2.42 -7.26 -1.68
N PRO A 243 -3.36 -7.32 -2.65
CA PRO A 243 -3.93 -8.60 -3.10
C PRO A 243 -3.04 -9.41 -4.05
N LEU A 244 -1.93 -8.85 -4.52
CA LEU A 244 -1.03 -9.56 -5.44
C LEU A 244 -0.33 -10.69 -4.67
N PRO A 245 -0.22 -11.89 -5.24
CA PRO A 245 0.48 -12.99 -4.58
C PRO A 245 1.96 -12.64 -4.39
N GLU A 246 2.52 -12.96 -3.23
CA GLU A 246 3.97 -12.89 -3.03
C GLU A 246 4.64 -14.11 -3.70
N PRO A 247 5.41 -13.91 -4.77
CA PRO A 247 6.09 -15.02 -5.43
C PRO A 247 7.24 -15.55 -4.56
N THR A 248 7.51 -16.85 -4.65
CA THR A 248 8.68 -17.47 -4.01
C THR A 248 9.96 -16.79 -4.45
N MET A 249 10.77 -16.33 -3.49
CA MET A 249 12.05 -15.67 -3.73
C MET A 249 13.20 -16.54 -3.23
N LYS A 250 14.32 -16.53 -3.94
CA LYS A 250 15.54 -17.22 -3.54
C LYS A 250 16.73 -16.30 -3.55
N SER A 251 17.67 -16.53 -2.62
CA SER A 251 18.96 -15.86 -2.60
C SER A 251 20.05 -16.78 -2.10
N ASP A 252 21.22 -16.67 -2.70
CA ASP A 252 22.44 -17.34 -2.27
C ASP A 252 23.19 -16.32 -1.40
N ILE A 253 22.82 -16.22 -0.12
CA ILE A 253 23.33 -15.20 0.79
C ILE A 253 24.79 -15.52 1.16
N SER A 254 25.60 -14.48 1.27
CA SER A 254 26.99 -14.55 1.74
C SER A 254 27.25 -13.49 2.81
N ARG A 255 28.31 -13.73 3.60
CA ARG A 255 28.83 -12.77 4.59
C ARG A 255 27.77 -12.29 5.59
N VAL A 256 27.14 -13.22 6.30
CA VAL A 256 26.12 -12.88 7.29
C VAL A 256 26.80 -12.53 8.60
N VAL A 257 26.59 -11.31 9.08
CA VAL A 257 27.08 -10.84 10.38
C VAL A 257 25.88 -10.65 11.29
N TYR A 258 25.83 -11.39 12.39
CA TYR A 258 24.83 -11.24 13.44
C TYR A 258 25.39 -10.36 14.56
N VAL A 259 24.55 -9.45 15.06
CA VAL A 259 24.79 -8.64 16.25
C VAL A 259 23.55 -8.75 17.14
N SER A 260 23.69 -9.43 18.27
CA SER A 260 22.58 -9.75 19.16
C SER A 260 22.78 -9.14 20.54
N TYR A 261 21.70 -8.74 21.19
CA TYR A 261 21.66 -8.09 22.50
C TYR A 261 20.59 -8.75 23.36
N VAL A 262 20.95 -9.05 24.61
CA VAL A 262 19.95 -9.36 25.65
C VAL A 262 19.60 -8.07 26.36
N VAL A 263 18.32 -7.70 26.35
CA VAL A 263 17.81 -6.45 26.90
C VAL A 263 16.64 -6.70 27.84
N PRO A 264 16.34 -5.78 28.78
CA PRO A 264 15.08 -5.82 29.49
C PRO A 264 13.90 -5.82 28.51
N ALA A 265 12.97 -6.75 28.69
CA ALA A 265 11.82 -6.96 27.82
C ALA A 265 10.98 -5.68 27.64
N SER A 266 10.86 -4.88 28.70
CA SER A 266 10.16 -3.59 28.68
C SER A 266 10.70 -2.59 27.65
N ARG A 267 11.99 -2.71 27.25
CA ARG A 267 12.58 -1.86 26.21
C ARG A 267 12.08 -2.17 24.80
N VAL A 268 11.66 -3.40 24.54
CA VAL A 268 11.28 -3.85 23.19
C VAL A 268 9.82 -4.29 23.07
N GLU A 269 9.11 -4.41 24.19
CA GLU A 269 7.70 -4.81 24.22
C GLU A 269 6.79 -3.91 23.39
N HIS A 270 7.06 -2.60 23.39
CA HIS A 270 6.31 -1.63 22.57
C HIS A 270 6.52 -1.79 21.05
N LEU A 271 7.51 -2.60 20.63
CA LEU A 271 7.79 -2.90 19.23
C LEU A 271 7.03 -4.15 18.74
N VAL A 272 6.35 -4.88 19.64
CA VAL A 272 5.59 -6.08 19.29
C VAL A 272 4.27 -5.68 18.61
N PRO A 273 3.97 -6.22 17.41
CA PRO A 273 2.72 -5.93 16.73
C PRO A 273 1.49 -6.40 17.53
N PRO A 274 0.35 -5.69 17.43
CA PRO A 274 -0.88 -6.10 18.11
C PRO A 274 -1.29 -7.54 17.79
N GLY A 275 -1.63 -8.34 18.79
CA GLY A 275 -2.04 -9.74 18.63
C GLY A 275 -0.90 -10.75 18.54
N LEU A 276 0.35 -10.32 18.73
CA LEU A 276 1.51 -11.15 18.99
C LEU A 276 2.03 -10.90 20.42
N GLU A 277 2.80 -11.84 20.94
CA GLU A 277 3.44 -11.78 22.26
C GLU A 277 4.96 -11.77 22.11
N LEU A 278 5.64 -10.99 22.95
CA LEU A 278 7.10 -11.03 23.04
C LEU A 278 7.56 -12.39 23.60
N GLN A 279 8.56 -13.02 22.98
CA GLN A 279 9.25 -14.14 23.62
C GLN A 279 10.17 -13.61 24.73
N ARG A 280 9.77 -13.89 25.97
CA ARG A 280 10.46 -13.46 27.18
C ARG A 280 11.45 -14.53 27.64
N LEU A 281 12.64 -14.09 28.03
CA LEU A 281 13.80 -14.91 28.37
C LEU A 281 14.22 -14.70 29.83
N GLY A 282 15.13 -15.57 30.30
CA GLY A 282 15.63 -15.57 31.67
C GLY A 282 14.66 -16.21 32.67
N PRO A 283 15.12 -16.49 33.91
CA PRO A 283 14.30 -17.14 34.93
C PRO A 283 13.05 -16.35 35.31
N GLU A 284 13.15 -15.01 35.29
CA GLU A 284 12.07 -14.10 35.66
C GLU A 284 11.21 -13.63 34.48
N LYS A 285 11.52 -14.06 33.24
CA LYS A 285 10.83 -13.65 32.00
C LYS A 285 10.81 -12.12 31.80
N ASP A 286 11.87 -11.46 32.25
CA ASP A 286 12.06 -10.01 32.20
C ASP A 286 13.05 -9.59 31.11
N LEU A 287 13.67 -10.55 30.40
CA LEU A 287 14.62 -10.31 29.32
C LEU A 287 14.03 -10.64 27.95
N ALA A 288 14.64 -10.11 26.89
CA ALA A 288 14.32 -10.43 25.51
C ALA A 288 15.56 -10.34 24.61
N LEU A 289 15.54 -11.07 23.49
CA LEU A 289 16.59 -11.00 22.47
C LEU A 289 16.20 -9.99 21.40
N PHE A 290 17.07 -9.00 21.20
CA PHE A 290 17.05 -8.13 20.04
C PHE A 290 18.26 -8.44 19.17
N THR A 291 18.04 -8.62 17.88
CA THR A 291 19.11 -8.93 16.93
C THR A 291 18.98 -8.05 15.71
N PHE A 292 20.09 -7.53 15.23
CA PHE A 292 20.21 -7.16 13.82
C PHE A 292 21.26 -8.00 13.14
N LEU A 293 20.99 -8.37 11.89
CA LEU A 293 21.94 -9.07 11.04
C LEU A 293 22.11 -8.31 9.73
N THR A 294 23.31 -8.36 9.19
CA THR A 294 23.65 -7.73 7.91
C THR A 294 24.30 -8.76 7.02
N TYR A 295 23.86 -8.82 5.76
CA TYR A 295 24.33 -9.83 4.83
C TYR A 295 24.30 -9.32 3.39
N GLN A 296 25.07 -9.99 2.55
CA GLN A 296 25.08 -9.74 1.12
C GLN A 296 24.25 -10.80 0.40
N HIS A 297 23.19 -10.36 -0.25
CA HIS A 297 22.43 -11.22 -1.15
C HIS A 297 23.29 -11.66 -2.33
N GLY A 298 23.10 -12.89 -2.80
CA GLY A 298 23.54 -13.36 -4.12
C GLY A 298 22.33 -13.78 -4.95
N HIS A 299 22.28 -13.32 -6.21
CA HIS A 299 21.26 -13.72 -7.19
C HIS A 299 19.81 -13.57 -6.66
N PHE A 300 19.53 -12.51 -5.91
CA PHE A 300 18.23 -12.39 -5.22
C PHE A 300 17.10 -12.08 -6.21
N GLY A 301 16.18 -13.03 -6.36
CA GLY A 301 15.10 -12.93 -7.35
C GLY A 301 14.09 -14.08 -7.27
N PHE A 302 13.11 -14.03 -8.16
CA PHE A 302 12.03 -15.01 -8.22
C PHE A 302 12.54 -16.41 -8.53
N ALA A 303 12.04 -17.41 -7.81
CA ALA A 303 12.43 -18.81 -8.00
C ALA A 303 12.18 -19.32 -9.43
N VAL A 304 11.10 -18.84 -10.08
CA VAL A 304 10.72 -19.21 -11.46
C VAL A 304 11.78 -18.86 -12.50
N LEU A 305 12.65 -17.88 -12.23
CA LEU A 305 13.73 -17.51 -13.14
C LEU A 305 14.89 -18.52 -13.14
N GLY A 306 14.94 -19.43 -12.16
CA GLY A 306 15.95 -20.48 -12.08
C GLY A 306 17.38 -19.92 -12.19
N PRO A 307 18.21 -20.42 -13.13
CA PRO A 307 19.58 -19.91 -13.35
C PRO A 307 19.66 -18.46 -13.83
N LEU A 308 18.61 -17.90 -14.44
CA LEU A 308 18.61 -16.51 -14.91
C LEU A 308 18.70 -15.50 -13.76
N ARG A 309 18.41 -15.91 -12.51
CA ARG A 309 18.66 -15.07 -11.32
C ARG A 309 20.09 -14.59 -11.20
N ARG A 310 21.06 -15.23 -11.88
CA ARG A 310 22.47 -14.83 -11.84
C ARG A 310 22.75 -13.40 -12.32
N VAL A 311 21.85 -12.81 -13.11
CA VAL A 311 21.94 -11.40 -13.53
C VAL A 311 21.32 -10.42 -12.52
N MET A 312 20.62 -10.93 -11.51
CA MET A 312 19.97 -10.09 -10.50
C MET A 312 21.02 -9.46 -9.58
N PRO A 313 20.76 -8.23 -9.07
CA PRO A 313 21.69 -7.56 -8.20
C PRO A 313 21.92 -8.33 -6.89
N SER A 314 23.10 -8.09 -6.31
CA SER A 314 23.58 -8.66 -5.05
C SER A 314 23.68 -7.58 -3.96
N PRO A 315 22.56 -7.00 -3.52
CA PRO A 315 22.57 -5.90 -2.55
C PRO A 315 23.04 -6.36 -1.17
N VAL A 316 23.43 -5.38 -0.35
CA VAL A 316 23.56 -5.57 1.10
C VAL A 316 22.20 -5.28 1.73
N GLN A 317 21.75 -6.16 2.61
CA GLN A 317 20.54 -6.01 3.39
C GLN A 317 20.85 -6.16 4.88
N THR A 318 20.11 -5.44 5.71
CA THR A 318 20.11 -5.60 7.16
C THR A 318 18.70 -5.80 7.67
N ASN A 319 18.54 -6.75 8.60
CA ASN A 319 17.27 -7.09 9.22
C ASN A 319 17.35 -6.94 10.72
N TRP A 320 16.41 -6.18 11.31
CA TRP A 320 16.39 -5.83 12.73
C TRP A 320 15.11 -6.37 13.36
N ARG A 321 15.22 -7.13 14.44
CA ARG A 321 14.12 -7.98 14.87
C ARG A 321 14.11 -8.32 16.35
N ILE A 322 12.96 -8.79 16.77
CA ILE A 322 12.70 -9.43 18.06
C ILE A 322 11.96 -10.75 17.84
N HIS A 323 12.06 -11.66 18.81
CA HIS A 323 11.37 -12.93 18.80
C HIS A 323 9.96 -12.79 19.36
N VAL A 324 8.98 -13.35 18.65
CA VAL A 324 7.55 -13.24 18.98
C VAL A 324 6.88 -14.60 18.91
N ARG A 325 5.73 -14.70 19.58
CA ARG A 325 4.85 -15.86 19.53
C ARG A 325 3.44 -15.40 19.20
N ASP A 326 2.75 -16.18 18.39
CA ASP A 326 1.32 -16.05 18.22
C ASP A 326 0.60 -16.84 19.32
N PRO A 327 -0.14 -16.19 20.24
CA PRO A 327 -0.81 -16.89 21.33
C PRO A 327 -1.98 -17.78 20.87
N VAL A 328 -2.54 -17.55 19.67
CA VAL A 328 -3.70 -18.31 19.16
C VAL A 328 -3.25 -19.59 18.46
N THR A 329 -2.22 -19.50 17.62
CA THR A 329 -1.72 -20.67 16.86
C THR A 329 -0.57 -21.38 17.59
N GLY A 330 0.05 -20.72 18.57
CA GLY A 330 1.25 -21.18 19.24
C GLY A 330 2.52 -21.05 18.41
N HIS A 331 2.44 -20.55 17.18
CA HIS A 331 3.58 -20.41 16.28
C HIS A 331 4.58 -19.40 16.83
N GLU A 332 5.85 -19.77 16.81
CA GLU A 332 6.96 -18.91 17.18
C GLU A 332 7.65 -18.37 15.93
N GLY A 333 8.28 -17.21 16.04
CA GLY A 333 9.01 -16.62 14.93
C GLY A 333 9.63 -15.29 15.33
N ILE A 334 9.88 -14.47 14.33
CA ILE A 334 10.42 -13.13 14.52
C ILE A 334 9.44 -12.09 13.97
N THR A 335 9.54 -10.86 14.46
CA THR A 335 8.95 -9.71 13.80
C THR A 335 10.06 -8.73 13.46
N PHE A 336 10.02 -8.19 12.24
CA PHE A 336 10.98 -7.19 11.83
C PHE A 336 10.56 -5.83 12.39
N VAL A 337 11.42 -5.27 13.24
CA VAL A 337 11.29 -3.90 13.74
C VAL A 337 11.56 -2.91 12.60
N THR A 338 12.62 -3.18 11.84
CA THR A 338 13.02 -2.41 10.65
C THR A 338 13.92 -3.28 9.75
N ASN A 339 13.93 -3.00 8.46
CA ASN A 339 14.88 -3.60 7.51
C ASN A 339 15.42 -2.50 6.59
N ALA A 340 16.61 -2.69 6.04
CA ALA A 340 17.09 -1.80 4.98
C ALA A 340 17.99 -2.51 3.97
N ILE A 341 17.95 -2.04 2.73
CA ILE A 341 18.67 -2.65 1.60
C ILE A 341 19.30 -1.57 0.72
N THR A 342 20.35 -1.91 -0.03
CA THR A 342 21.05 -0.96 -0.94
C THR A 342 20.44 -0.84 -2.33
N ASN A 343 19.37 -1.59 -2.64
CA ASN A 343 18.72 -1.58 -3.95
C ASN A 343 17.31 -0.99 -3.88
N LEU A 344 17.05 0.07 -4.66
CA LEU A 344 15.77 0.77 -4.66
C LEU A 344 14.59 -0.11 -5.13
N VAL A 345 14.77 -0.92 -6.17
CA VAL A 345 13.67 -1.73 -6.73
C VAL A 345 13.21 -2.78 -5.72
N GLN A 346 14.16 -3.48 -5.08
CA GLN A 346 13.87 -4.44 -4.04
C GLN A 346 13.31 -3.77 -2.78
N ALA A 347 13.82 -2.58 -2.41
CA ALA A 347 13.27 -1.80 -1.30
C ALA A 347 11.78 -1.45 -1.53
N MET A 348 11.46 -0.94 -2.72
CA MET A 348 10.09 -0.57 -3.09
C MET A 348 9.17 -1.78 -3.22
N GLY A 349 9.65 -2.88 -3.81
CA GLY A 349 8.90 -4.12 -3.94
C GLY A 349 8.48 -4.65 -2.56
N ALA A 350 9.44 -4.81 -1.64
CA ALA A 350 9.14 -5.22 -0.27
C ALA A 350 8.21 -4.22 0.43
N ARG A 351 8.51 -2.92 0.34
CA ARG A 351 7.73 -1.87 1.01
C ARG A 351 6.25 -1.82 0.58
N LEU A 352 5.98 -2.03 -0.70
CA LEU A 352 4.64 -1.87 -1.26
C LEU A 352 3.83 -3.17 -1.26
N MET A 353 4.50 -4.31 -1.41
CA MET A 353 3.83 -5.59 -1.61
C MET A 353 3.86 -6.47 -0.36
N SER A 354 4.77 -6.23 0.58
CA SER A 354 5.05 -7.17 1.66
C SER A 354 4.61 -6.69 3.03
N GLU A 355 3.84 -7.54 3.73
CA GLU A 355 3.24 -7.20 5.03
C GLU A 355 4.26 -7.31 6.15
N GLY A 356 5.15 -8.32 6.08
CA GLY A 356 6.18 -8.57 7.08
C GLY A 356 7.44 -7.72 6.97
N MET A 357 7.66 -6.99 5.86
CA MET A 357 8.97 -6.40 5.55
C MET A 357 8.95 -4.86 5.58
N PRO A 358 9.24 -4.21 6.72
CA PRO A 358 9.42 -2.76 6.82
C PRO A 358 10.73 -2.29 6.16
N MET A 359 10.79 -2.39 4.84
CA MET A 359 12.02 -2.19 4.08
C MET A 359 12.29 -0.71 3.79
N HIS A 360 13.48 -0.25 4.20
CA HIS A 360 14.03 1.06 3.89
C HIS A 360 15.15 0.94 2.84
N LEU A 361 15.54 2.08 2.28
CA LEU A 361 16.68 2.16 1.36
C LEU A 361 17.88 2.75 2.11
N LEU A 362 19.04 2.13 1.96
CA LEU A 362 20.32 2.67 2.41
C LEU A 362 20.95 3.54 1.30
N ARG A 363 21.65 4.59 1.69
CA ARG A 363 22.51 5.33 0.75
C ARG A 363 23.70 4.46 0.33
N ARG A 364 24.29 3.76 1.31
CA ARG A 364 25.38 2.83 1.14
C ARG A 364 25.29 1.73 2.19
N GLY A 365 25.63 0.51 1.78
CA GLY A 365 25.73 -0.66 2.64
C GLY A 365 26.88 -1.51 2.11
N GLU A 366 27.80 -1.90 2.97
CA GLU A 366 29.01 -2.63 2.60
C GLU A 366 29.39 -3.62 3.68
N ILE A 367 29.86 -4.79 3.25
CA ILE A 367 30.49 -5.81 4.09
C ILE A 367 31.83 -6.11 3.41
N SER A 368 32.92 -5.78 4.08
CA SER A 368 34.28 -6.01 3.58
C SER A 368 35.07 -6.89 4.53
N GLU A 369 35.99 -7.65 3.95
CA GLU A 369 36.93 -8.52 4.66
C GLU A 369 38.36 -8.06 4.33
N PRO A 370 38.83 -6.93 4.90
CA PRO A 370 40.10 -6.29 4.50
C PRO A 370 41.33 -7.14 4.81
N GLU A 371 41.24 -7.99 5.85
CA GLU A 371 42.26 -8.92 6.30
C GLU A 371 41.60 -10.27 6.58
N ALA A 372 42.36 -11.36 6.56
CA ALA A 372 41.83 -12.70 6.79
C ALA A 372 41.06 -12.78 8.11
N GLY A 373 39.74 -12.92 8.03
CA GLY A 373 38.84 -13.06 9.17
C GLY A 373 38.32 -11.74 9.77
N ARG A 374 38.93 -10.59 9.49
CA ARG A 374 38.39 -9.30 9.95
C ARG A 374 37.20 -8.92 9.09
N VAL A 375 36.06 -8.61 9.70
CA VAL A 375 34.84 -8.19 9.02
C VAL A 375 34.52 -6.74 9.39
N VAL A 376 34.36 -5.90 8.37
CA VAL A 376 33.93 -4.51 8.52
C VAL A 376 32.58 -4.35 7.85
N VAL A 377 31.61 -3.83 8.60
CA VAL A 377 30.26 -3.53 8.08
C VAL A 377 30.02 -2.04 8.20
N THR A 378 29.48 -1.44 7.14
CA THR A 378 29.03 -0.04 7.16
C THR A 378 27.63 0.04 6.57
N LEU A 379 26.69 0.56 7.35
CA LEU A 379 25.31 0.86 6.96
C LEU A 379 25.08 2.35 7.12
N ASP A 380 24.82 3.01 6.01
CA ASP A 380 24.73 4.45 5.90
C ASP A 380 23.38 4.82 5.30
N PRO A 381 22.44 5.32 6.11
CA PRO A 381 21.11 5.67 5.64
C PRO A 381 21.10 7.02 4.88
N GLY A 382 22.21 7.77 4.87
CA GLY A 382 22.23 9.15 4.42
C GLY A 382 21.22 9.98 5.21
N GLU A 383 20.28 10.60 4.50
CA GLU A 383 19.15 11.31 5.12
C GLU A 383 17.85 10.49 5.14
N GLY A 384 17.95 9.23 4.75
CA GLY A 384 16.82 8.32 4.69
C GLY A 384 16.41 7.81 6.06
N SER A 385 15.41 6.95 6.06
CA SER A 385 14.84 6.37 7.30
C SER A 385 15.39 4.98 7.65
N GLY A 386 16.43 4.51 6.95
CA GLY A 386 17.10 3.25 7.31
C GLY A 386 17.94 3.37 8.59
N PRO A 387 18.29 2.25 9.25
CA PRO A 387 19.18 2.27 10.40
C PRO A 387 20.65 2.48 9.97
N ASP A 388 21.43 3.13 10.83
CA ASP A 388 22.89 3.21 10.70
C ASP A 388 23.59 2.12 11.52
N ALA A 389 24.77 1.69 11.08
CA ALA A 389 25.66 0.84 11.86
C ALA A 389 27.08 0.86 11.28
N ARG A 390 28.08 0.77 12.15
CA ARG A 390 29.47 0.48 11.80
C ARG A 390 30.03 -0.58 12.73
N LEU A 391 30.51 -1.67 12.14
CA LEU A 391 31.08 -2.82 12.84
C LEU A 391 32.52 -3.00 12.39
N GLU A 392 33.41 -3.27 13.35
CA GLU A 392 34.77 -3.73 13.07
C GLU A 392 35.04 -4.93 13.98
N LEU A 393 34.96 -6.11 13.39
CA LEU A 393 34.93 -7.39 14.10
C LEU A 393 36.05 -8.31 13.60
N ALA A 394 36.55 -9.18 14.47
CA ALA A 394 37.53 -10.20 14.14
C ALA A 394 37.08 -11.55 14.74
N PRO A 395 37.56 -12.68 14.21
CA PRO A 395 37.26 -13.99 14.76
C PRO A 395 37.76 -14.06 16.20
N SER A 396 36.97 -14.68 17.07
CA SER A 396 37.33 -14.83 18.47
C SER A 396 37.14 -16.27 18.92
N ASP A 397 37.71 -16.59 20.08
CA ASP A 397 37.29 -17.76 20.83
C ASP A 397 35.80 -17.67 21.17
N THR A 398 35.23 -18.81 21.54
CA THR A 398 33.83 -18.86 21.96
C THR A 398 33.63 -17.93 23.16
N PRO A 399 32.70 -16.97 23.10
CA PRO A 399 32.51 -16.01 24.16
C PRO A 399 31.99 -16.70 25.42
N GLU A 400 32.56 -16.35 26.56
CA GLU A 400 31.97 -16.69 27.85
C GLU A 400 30.73 -15.81 28.05
N LEU A 401 29.55 -16.44 28.11
CA LEU A 401 28.31 -15.72 28.38
C LEU A 401 28.32 -15.24 29.84
N ARG A 402 28.10 -13.94 30.05
CA ARG A 402 28.12 -13.30 31.37
C ARG A 402 26.86 -12.47 31.61
N GLY A 403 26.52 -12.23 32.87
CA GLY A 403 25.39 -11.39 33.25
C GLY A 403 24.07 -11.87 32.64
N ALA A 404 23.36 -10.96 31.96
CA ALA A 404 22.07 -11.25 31.31
C ALA A 404 22.15 -12.38 30.28
N TRP A 405 23.29 -12.56 29.61
CA TRP A 405 23.49 -13.66 28.67
C TRP A 405 23.50 -15.03 29.37
N ALA A 406 24.25 -15.15 30.46
CA ALA A 406 24.35 -16.38 31.25
C ALA A 406 23.03 -16.78 31.92
N ALA A 407 22.17 -15.79 32.22
CA ALA A 407 20.83 -16.05 32.75
C ALA A 407 19.89 -16.67 31.70
N CYS A 408 20.10 -16.38 30.42
CA CYS A 408 19.27 -16.88 29.32
C CYS A 408 19.77 -18.22 28.77
N TRP A 409 21.09 -18.40 28.66
CA TRP A 409 21.69 -19.59 28.05
C TRP A 409 22.95 -20.04 28.79
N PRO A 410 23.20 -21.37 28.86
CA PRO A 410 24.38 -21.91 29.52
C PRO A 410 25.66 -21.71 28.69
N ASP A 411 25.55 -21.63 27.35
CA ASP A 411 26.68 -21.51 26.45
C ASP A 411 26.30 -20.83 25.12
N PHE A 412 27.33 -20.47 24.35
CA PHE A 412 27.17 -19.85 23.03
C PHE A 412 26.37 -20.74 22.06
N LYS A 413 26.54 -22.06 22.11
CA LYS A 413 25.83 -23.00 21.25
C LYS A 413 24.32 -22.96 21.48
N SER A 414 23.90 -22.89 22.74
CA SER A 414 22.49 -22.79 23.16
C SER A 414 21.88 -21.46 22.75
N PHE A 415 22.64 -20.37 22.84
CA PHE A 415 22.23 -19.07 22.30
C PHE A 415 22.02 -19.13 20.78
N VAL A 416 22.99 -19.63 20.03
CA VAL A 416 22.91 -19.73 18.57
C VAL A 416 21.74 -20.63 18.14
N ALA A 417 21.50 -21.74 18.86
CA ALA A 417 20.37 -22.63 18.63
C ALA A 417 19.01 -21.93 18.81
N TYR A 418 18.92 -20.91 19.66
CA TYR A 418 17.72 -20.08 19.81
C TYR A 418 17.65 -18.95 18.75
N CYS A 419 18.77 -18.28 18.48
CA CYS A 419 18.82 -17.08 17.64
C CYS A 419 18.73 -17.37 16.13
N VAL A 420 19.27 -18.51 15.69
CA VAL A 420 19.45 -18.82 14.26
C VAL A 420 18.18 -19.33 13.58
N PRO A 421 17.38 -20.23 14.16
CA PRO A 421 16.12 -20.66 13.55
C PRO A 421 15.20 -19.46 13.32
N GLN A 422 14.89 -19.19 12.04
CA GLN A 422 14.14 -18.00 11.60
C GLN A 422 13.14 -18.42 10.54
N ASP A 423 12.38 -19.46 10.84
CA ASP A 423 11.57 -20.09 9.80
C ASP A 423 10.37 -19.21 9.41
N ARG A 424 10.13 -18.14 10.17
CA ARG A 424 8.86 -17.40 10.18
C ARG A 424 9.08 -15.92 10.54
N ALA A 425 8.72 -15.01 9.64
CA ALA A 425 8.51 -13.60 9.99
C ALA A 425 7.02 -13.26 10.10
N MET A 426 6.64 -12.56 11.16
CA MET A 426 5.24 -12.33 11.54
C MET A 426 4.92 -10.85 11.59
N ALA A 427 3.76 -10.47 11.05
CA ALA A 427 3.23 -9.12 11.10
C ALA A 427 1.72 -9.11 11.32
N SER A 428 1.24 -8.10 12.06
CA SER A 428 -0.19 -7.95 12.33
C SER A 428 -0.89 -7.12 11.28
N GLN A 429 -2.11 -7.55 10.90
CA GLN A 429 -3.02 -6.79 10.06
C GLN A 429 -4.37 -6.59 10.75
N PRO A 430 -4.48 -5.67 11.72
CA PRO A 430 -5.69 -5.49 12.52
C PRO A 430 -6.95 -5.21 11.67
N LEU A 431 -6.82 -4.40 10.62
CA LEU A 431 -7.95 -4.06 9.72
C LEU A 431 -8.49 -5.26 8.95
N ARG A 432 -7.61 -6.23 8.66
CA ARG A 432 -7.97 -7.49 7.99
C ARG A 432 -8.30 -8.59 8.99
N ARG A 433 -8.16 -8.32 10.30
CA ARG A 433 -8.31 -9.29 11.38
C ARG A 433 -7.52 -10.55 11.09
N ARG A 434 -6.23 -10.40 10.81
CA ARG A 434 -5.32 -11.51 10.53
C ARG A 434 -3.89 -11.19 10.95
N VAL A 435 -3.06 -12.22 11.09
CA VAL A 435 -1.60 -12.10 11.11
C VAL A 435 -1.04 -12.70 9.82
N SER A 436 -0.11 -11.99 9.20
CA SER A 436 0.71 -12.51 8.11
C SER A 436 1.91 -13.25 8.65
N ARG A 437 2.23 -14.35 7.97
CA ARG A 437 3.35 -15.23 8.25
C ARG A 437 4.15 -15.46 6.98
N GLN A 438 5.37 -14.98 6.95
CA GLN A 438 6.31 -15.20 5.86
C GLN A 438 7.15 -16.42 6.21
N GLU A 439 6.94 -17.51 5.48
CA GLU A 439 7.70 -18.75 5.65
C GLU A 439 9.08 -18.60 5.00
N ILE A 440 10.12 -18.76 5.80
CA ILE A 440 11.51 -18.58 5.42
C ILE A 440 12.22 -19.92 5.67
N ASP A 441 13.09 -20.31 4.74
CA ASP A 441 14.00 -21.43 4.90
C ASP A 441 15.44 -20.93 4.71
N LEU A 442 16.27 -21.16 5.72
CA LEU A 442 17.69 -20.78 5.75
C LEU A 442 18.63 -21.99 5.86
N GLY A 443 18.20 -23.06 6.54
CA GLY A 443 18.99 -24.26 6.77
C GLY A 443 20.40 -24.04 7.33
N ILE A 444 20.61 -23.03 8.18
CA ILE A 444 21.94 -22.68 8.70
C ILE A 444 22.40 -23.74 9.71
N PRO A 445 23.51 -24.46 9.45
CA PRO A 445 24.10 -25.35 10.44
C PRO A 445 24.69 -24.55 11.60
N LEU A 446 24.43 -24.95 12.84
CA LEU A 446 24.87 -24.19 14.03
C LEU A 446 26.40 -24.14 14.14
N GLU A 447 27.09 -25.18 13.67
CA GLU A 447 28.55 -25.26 13.61
C GLU A 447 29.18 -24.29 12.61
N ALA A 448 28.40 -23.72 11.69
CA ALA A 448 28.86 -22.70 10.75
C ALA A 448 28.82 -21.28 11.35
N CYS A 449 28.37 -21.14 12.60
CA CYS A 449 28.30 -19.86 13.30
C CYS A 449 29.63 -19.59 14.03
N GLU A 450 30.49 -18.79 13.40
CA GLU A 450 31.82 -18.44 13.90
C GLU A 450 31.74 -17.22 14.85
N PRO A 451 32.17 -17.32 16.12
CA PRO A 451 32.13 -16.18 17.02
C PRO A 451 32.99 -15.01 16.54
N LEU A 452 32.48 -13.80 16.75
CA LEU A 452 33.18 -12.56 16.44
C LEU A 452 33.27 -11.67 17.68
N SER A 453 34.37 -10.94 17.80
CA SER A 453 34.55 -9.90 18.82
C SER A 453 35.08 -8.61 18.19
N GLY A 454 34.79 -7.47 18.81
CA GLY A 454 35.26 -6.17 18.33
C GLY A 454 34.30 -5.04 18.65
N SER A 455 34.36 -3.98 17.86
CA SER A 455 33.57 -2.77 18.08
C SER A 455 32.28 -2.79 17.25
N VAL A 456 31.20 -2.37 17.91
CA VAL A 456 29.88 -2.18 17.30
C VAL A 456 29.41 -0.78 17.67
N SER A 457 29.06 0.01 16.66
CA SER A 457 28.51 1.37 16.85
C SER A 457 27.28 1.55 15.98
N SER A 458 26.18 2.00 16.57
CA SER A 458 24.93 2.27 15.86
C SER A 458 24.01 3.09 16.74
N ARG A 459 23.60 4.27 16.26
CA ARG A 459 22.62 5.09 16.98
C ARG A 459 21.24 4.44 16.98
N ALA A 460 20.91 3.73 15.89
CA ALA A 460 19.65 3.02 15.78
C ALA A 460 19.57 1.86 16.78
N ALA A 461 20.66 1.11 16.99
CA ALA A 461 20.70 0.04 17.98
C ALA A 461 20.67 0.60 19.39
N GLU A 462 21.51 1.60 19.69
CA GLU A 462 21.60 2.24 21.01
C GLU A 462 20.24 2.79 21.49
N ALA A 463 19.45 3.37 20.58
CA ALA A 463 18.08 3.84 20.89
C ALA A 463 17.15 2.71 21.39
N ILE A 464 17.37 1.47 20.95
CA ILE A 464 16.58 0.30 21.32
C ILE A 464 17.20 -0.38 22.56
N VAL A 465 18.48 -0.70 22.49
CA VAL A 465 19.15 -1.61 23.45
C VAL A 465 19.82 -0.89 24.61
N GLY A 466 20.03 0.42 24.52
CA GLY A 466 20.80 1.19 25.50
C GLY A 466 22.25 0.72 25.56
N ASP A 467 22.78 0.55 26.77
CA ASP A 467 24.17 0.18 27.03
C ASP A 467 24.43 -1.34 26.99
N ALA A 468 23.50 -2.13 26.45
CA ALA A 468 23.66 -3.59 26.40
C ALA A 468 24.84 -3.99 25.49
N GLU A 469 25.67 -4.92 25.96
CA GLU A 469 26.80 -5.44 25.19
C GLU A 469 26.37 -6.52 24.19
N PRO A 470 26.83 -6.47 22.93
CA PRO A 470 26.46 -7.44 21.93
C PRO A 470 27.28 -8.73 21.99
N VAL A 471 26.64 -9.84 21.60
CA VAL A 471 27.32 -11.05 21.13
C VAL A 471 27.20 -11.11 19.61
N CYS A 472 28.34 -11.25 18.93
CA CYS A 472 28.44 -11.23 17.48
C CYS A 472 28.90 -12.59 16.94
N PHE A 473 28.42 -12.96 15.75
CA PHE A 473 28.92 -14.13 15.03
C PHE A 473 28.74 -13.98 13.52
N TYR A 474 29.50 -14.79 12.78
CA TYR A 474 29.55 -14.79 11.33
C TYR A 474 29.04 -16.11 10.76
N VAL A 475 28.33 -16.04 9.65
CA VAL A 475 27.98 -17.20 8.82
C VAL A 475 28.39 -16.90 7.38
N ARG A 476 29.28 -17.74 6.84
CA ARG A 476 29.91 -17.49 5.53
C ARG A 476 28.91 -17.49 4.37
N SER A 477 28.03 -18.47 4.34
CA SER A 477 27.02 -18.60 3.28
C SER A 477 25.75 -19.24 3.79
N VAL A 478 24.61 -18.80 3.24
CA VAL A 478 23.27 -19.30 3.60
C VAL A 478 22.43 -19.38 2.34
N SER A 479 21.71 -20.49 2.15
CA SER A 479 20.67 -20.57 1.13
C SER A 479 19.38 -20.02 1.70
N PHE A 480 18.85 -18.95 1.13
CA PHE A 480 17.59 -18.34 1.54
C PHE A 480 16.48 -18.69 0.54
N THR A 481 15.37 -19.17 1.07
CA THR A 481 14.09 -19.26 0.35
C THR A 481 13.00 -18.58 1.15
N PHE A 482 12.33 -17.61 0.54
CA PHE A 482 11.00 -17.17 0.97
C PHE A 482 9.98 -18.01 0.20
N SER A 483 9.24 -18.84 0.92
CA SER A 483 8.36 -19.85 0.31
C SER A 483 6.98 -19.30 -0.01
N LEU A 484 6.31 -18.72 1.00
CA LEU A 484 4.96 -18.20 0.89
C LEU A 484 4.66 -17.18 2.02
N GLU A 485 3.70 -16.30 1.77
CA GLU A 485 3.01 -15.55 2.82
C GLU A 485 1.67 -16.23 3.14
N ALA A 486 1.55 -16.76 4.35
CA ALA A 486 0.34 -17.33 4.91
C ALA A 486 -0.38 -16.30 5.78
N HIS A 487 -1.68 -16.52 5.98
CA HIS A 487 -2.51 -15.66 6.82
C HIS A 487 -3.27 -16.50 7.83
N ASP A 488 -3.15 -16.12 9.10
CA ASP A 488 -3.96 -16.69 10.17
C ASP A 488 -5.06 -15.71 10.54
N ALA A 489 -6.31 -16.14 10.39
CA ALA A 489 -7.46 -15.32 10.75
C ALA A 489 -7.50 -15.05 12.26
N ARG A 490 -7.98 -13.87 12.62
CA ARG A 490 -8.28 -13.47 14.00
C ARG A 490 -9.79 -13.33 14.13
N ASP A 491 -10.32 -13.88 15.20
CA ASP A 491 -11.65 -13.49 15.64
C ASP A 491 -11.65 -12.00 15.95
N ALA A 492 -12.79 -11.35 15.75
CA ALA A 492 -12.91 -9.94 16.07
C ALA A 492 -12.55 -9.76 17.55
N ALA A 493 -11.49 -9.00 17.85
CA ALA A 493 -11.33 -8.46 19.18
C ALA A 493 -12.65 -7.76 19.54
N PRO A 494 -13.22 -7.98 20.75
CA PRO A 494 -14.38 -7.21 21.19
C PRO A 494 -13.99 -5.73 21.13
N THR A 495 -14.58 -5.01 20.17
CA THR A 495 -14.33 -3.58 19.91
C THR A 495 -14.99 -2.69 20.94
#